data_AF-A0A5J6G7C9-F1
#
_entry.id   AF-A0A5J6G7C9-F1
#
_cell.length_a   1.000
_cell.length_b   1.000
_cell.length_c   1.000
_cell.angle_alpha   90.00
_cell.angle_beta   90.00
_cell.angle_gamma   90.00
#
_symmetry.space_group_name_H-M   'P 1'
#
loop_
_entity.id
_entity.type
_entity.pdbx_description
1 polymer ?
#
loop_
_entity_poly.entity_id
_entity_poly.type
_entity_poly.pdbx_seq_one_letter_code
_entity_poly.pdbx_strand_id
1 'polypeptide(L)'
;MLTRVKTASGIAAVGLALGLTGALAGTAQATTGPESRAAIAVSDPGTTYQSGGWCHYSNWGGNFYCNSQLKHKLPNGQWQVFVIGTNRQAYSKWGSGSGTSAWTSLGGQCTQPGNHSIDMAWVNGWNFAITCKGTNGKTYYDERFNGGNTGGAPGHWSGWRLNKY
;
A
#
# COMPACT_ATOMS: atom_id res chain seq x y z
N MET A 1 34.47 27.77 42.79
CA MET A 1 34.46 26.55 43.63
C MET A 1 34.64 25.35 42.72
N LEU A 2 35.86 24.78 42.73
CA LEU A 2 36.23 23.55 42.06
C LEU A 2 35.84 22.35 42.94
N THR A 3 35.32 21.28 42.34
CA THR A 3 35.48 19.93 42.89
C THR A 3 36.04 19.02 41.82
N ARG A 4 37.29 18.61 42.02
CA ARG A 4 38.04 17.58 41.30
C ARG A 4 37.59 16.17 41.75
N VAL A 5 38.18 15.15 41.10
CA VAL A 5 38.56 13.79 41.59
C VAL A 5 37.91 12.70 40.70
N LYS A 6 38.58 11.66 40.18
CA LYS A 6 39.98 11.19 40.16
C LYS A 6 40.12 10.19 38.98
N THR A 7 41.30 10.18 38.37
CA THR A 7 41.83 9.15 37.46
C THR A 7 42.10 7.83 38.19
N ALA A 8 41.99 6.69 37.50
CA ALA A 8 42.85 5.52 37.73
C ALA A 8 42.85 4.58 36.50
N SER A 9 43.96 4.62 35.77
CA SER A 9 44.38 3.58 34.83
C SER A 9 45.00 2.41 35.59
N GLY A 10 44.73 1.18 35.17
CA GLY A 10 45.42 -0.02 35.64
C GLY A 10 45.55 -1.02 34.51
N ILE A 11 46.77 -1.24 34.04
CA ILE A 11 47.18 -2.26 33.06
C ILE A 11 47.95 -3.35 33.83
N ALA A 12 47.60 -4.62 33.64
CA ALA A 12 48.43 -5.79 33.95
C ALA A 12 48.02 -6.91 32.97
N ALA A 13 48.83 -7.21 31.94
CA ALA A 13 49.87 -8.24 31.90
C ALA A 13 49.30 -9.68 31.99
N VAL A 14 49.05 -10.31 30.84
CA VAL A 14 49.87 -11.40 30.23
C VAL A 14 49.77 -12.73 30.99
N GLY A 15 48.98 -13.64 30.42
CA GLY A 15 49.01 -15.08 30.71
C GLY A 15 49.14 -15.86 29.41
N LEU A 16 50.24 -16.59 29.25
CA LEU A 16 50.61 -17.39 28.08
C LEU A 16 50.83 -18.84 28.55
N ALA A 17 50.00 -19.78 28.09
CA ALA A 17 50.27 -21.23 28.06
C ALA A 17 49.13 -21.91 27.26
N LEU A 18 49.37 -22.31 26.01
CA LEU A 18 49.77 -23.66 25.53
C LEU A 18 48.61 -24.67 25.38
N GLY A 19 48.08 -24.72 24.15
CA GLY A 19 47.90 -25.93 23.33
C GLY A 19 46.83 -26.97 23.70
N LEU A 20 45.84 -27.15 22.82
CA LEU A 20 45.44 -28.46 22.23
C LEU A 20 44.31 -28.26 21.18
N THR A 21 44.65 -28.63 19.94
CA THR A 21 43.85 -29.07 18.78
C THR A 21 42.33 -28.81 18.70
N GLY A 22 41.90 -28.18 17.59
CA GLY A 22 40.55 -28.27 17.04
C GLY A 22 40.30 -27.29 15.90
N ALA A 23 40.41 -27.74 14.66
CA ALA A 23 40.08 -26.95 13.47
C ALA A 23 38.57 -26.87 13.26
N LEU A 24 38.00 -25.67 13.16
CA LEU A 24 36.74 -25.42 12.45
C LEU A 24 36.80 -24.02 11.80
N ALA A 25 36.55 -24.01 10.50
CA ALA A 25 36.36 -22.84 9.67
C ALA A 25 34.97 -22.20 9.90
N GLY A 26 34.86 -20.91 9.59
CA GLY A 26 33.59 -20.20 9.46
C GLY A 26 33.09 -19.56 10.76
N THR A 27 32.43 -18.41 10.78
CA THR A 27 31.85 -17.60 9.72
C THR A 27 31.81 -16.15 10.20
N ALA A 28 31.97 -15.21 9.28
CA ALA A 28 31.54 -13.83 9.49
C ALA A 28 30.02 -13.85 9.77
N GLN A 29 29.61 -13.46 10.98
CA GLN A 29 28.20 -13.20 11.24
C GLN A 29 27.87 -11.78 10.78
N ALA A 30 27.49 -11.68 9.50
CA ALA A 30 26.55 -10.69 9.05
C ALA A 30 25.21 -10.99 9.75
N THR A 31 24.83 -10.16 10.71
CA THR A 31 23.52 -10.28 11.35
C THR A 31 22.50 -9.44 10.58
N THR A 32 21.50 -10.16 10.04
CA THR A 32 20.13 -9.72 9.72
C THR A 32 20.04 -8.63 8.65
N GLY A 33 19.86 -8.94 7.35
CA GLY A 33 18.67 -9.59 6.80
C GLY A 33 17.44 -8.70 7.05
N PRO A 34 16.69 -8.22 6.03
CA PRO A 34 15.52 -7.40 6.29
C PRO A 34 14.57 -8.24 7.13
N GLU A 35 14.39 -7.86 8.39
CA GLU A 35 13.36 -8.41 9.25
C GLU A 35 12.07 -8.26 8.46
N SER A 36 11.54 -9.39 7.97
CA SER A 36 10.16 -9.49 7.55
C SER A 36 9.34 -9.24 8.80
N ARG A 37 9.21 -7.96 9.17
CA ARG A 37 8.18 -7.47 10.06
C ARG A 37 6.92 -8.06 9.48
N ALA A 38 6.32 -9.01 10.20
CA ALA A 38 4.97 -9.45 9.94
C ALA A 38 4.19 -8.17 9.72
N ALA A 39 3.78 -7.91 8.47
CA ALA A 39 3.15 -6.67 8.13
C ALA A 39 1.91 -6.63 9.01
N ILE A 40 1.92 -5.74 10.00
CA ILE A 40 0.71 -5.36 10.73
C ILE A 40 -0.33 -5.21 9.64
N ALA A 41 -1.50 -5.82 9.81
CA ALA A 41 -2.60 -5.66 8.88
C ALA A 41 -2.94 -4.17 8.79
N VAL A 42 -2.26 -3.43 7.90
CA VAL A 42 -2.40 -1.99 7.81
C VAL A 42 -3.59 -1.76 6.92
N SER A 43 -4.72 -1.50 7.57
CA SER A 43 -5.95 -1.12 6.90
C SER A 43 -5.84 0.22 6.17
N ASP A 44 -4.79 1.01 6.42
CA ASP A 44 -4.49 2.28 5.74
C ASP A 44 -3.48 2.10 4.59
N PRO A 45 -3.78 2.56 3.37
CA PRO A 45 -2.84 2.54 2.24
C PRO A 45 -1.52 3.31 2.49
N GLY A 46 -1.49 4.21 3.47
CA GLY A 46 -0.34 5.07 3.77
C GLY A 46 -0.16 6.18 2.73
N THR A 47 0.98 6.85 2.73
CA THR A 47 1.28 7.93 1.77
C THR A 47 1.53 7.39 0.36
N THR A 48 1.34 8.25 -0.64
CA THR A 48 1.72 7.98 -2.03
C THR A 48 3.12 8.54 -2.28
N TYR A 49 3.98 7.76 -2.92
CA TYR A 49 5.33 8.18 -3.31
C TYR A 49 5.63 7.78 -4.76
N GLN A 50 6.57 8.49 -5.37
CA GLN A 50 6.99 8.27 -6.75
C GLN A 50 8.31 7.50 -6.81
N SER A 51 8.35 6.46 -7.63
CA SER A 51 9.57 5.69 -7.92
C SER A 51 9.48 5.06 -9.31
N GLY A 52 10.55 5.21 -10.11
CA GLY A 52 10.63 4.62 -11.45
C GLY A 52 9.58 5.14 -12.43
N GLY A 53 9.11 6.38 -12.27
CA GLY A 53 8.05 6.98 -13.10
C GLY A 53 6.62 6.55 -12.74
N TRP A 54 6.47 5.72 -11.70
CA TRP A 54 5.17 5.26 -11.20
C TRP A 54 4.94 5.74 -9.78
N CYS A 55 3.66 5.83 -9.39
CA CYS A 55 3.25 6.05 -8.02
C CYS A 55 2.92 4.73 -7.33
N HIS A 56 3.20 4.72 -6.03
CA HIS A 56 3.05 3.57 -5.15
C HIS A 56 2.44 3.99 -3.82
N TYR A 57 1.76 3.06 -3.17
CA TYR A 57 1.37 3.22 -1.77
C TYR A 57 2.45 2.67 -0.84
N SER A 58 2.84 3.43 0.18
CA SER A 58 3.84 3.03 1.18
C SER A 58 3.53 1.70 1.86
N ASN A 59 2.26 1.43 2.18
CA ASN A 59 1.86 0.19 2.86
C ASN A 59 1.32 -0.87 1.90
N TRP A 60 0.68 -0.47 0.81
CA TRP A 60 -0.09 -1.39 -0.07
C TRP A 60 0.60 -1.70 -1.40
N GLY A 61 1.68 -0.98 -1.71
CA GLY A 61 2.40 -1.07 -2.97
C GLY A 61 1.54 -0.72 -4.18
N GLY A 62 1.79 -1.42 -5.28
CA GLY A 62 1.11 -1.24 -6.57
C GLY A 62 1.80 -0.21 -7.45
N ASN A 63 1.79 -0.45 -8.76
CA ASN A 63 2.36 0.45 -9.76
C ASN A 63 1.20 1.12 -10.51
N PHE A 64 0.99 2.40 -10.25
CA PHE A 64 -0.09 3.15 -10.87
C PHE A 64 0.37 4.52 -11.34
N TYR A 65 -0.39 5.11 -12.26
CA TYR A 65 -0.11 6.47 -12.70
C TYR A 65 -0.34 7.43 -11.54
N CYS A 66 0.62 8.33 -11.33
CA CYS A 66 0.49 9.38 -10.34
C CYS A 66 -0.74 10.25 -10.58
N ASN A 67 -1.32 10.82 -9.52
CA ASN A 67 -2.51 11.68 -9.56
C ASN A 67 -3.74 11.02 -10.25
N SER A 68 -3.79 9.70 -10.28
CA SER A 68 -4.94 8.91 -10.76
C SER A 68 -5.63 8.14 -9.63
N GLN A 69 -5.24 8.41 -8.38
CA GLN A 69 -5.65 7.64 -7.22
C GLN A 69 -6.77 8.32 -6.42
N LEU A 70 -7.71 7.49 -5.97
CA LEU A 70 -8.78 7.85 -5.04
C LEU A 70 -8.68 6.98 -3.80
N LYS A 71 -8.75 7.61 -2.62
CA LYS A 71 -8.87 6.91 -1.33
C LYS A 71 -10.26 7.17 -0.76
N HIS A 72 -10.94 6.11 -0.36
CA HIS A 72 -12.25 6.20 0.25
C HIS A 72 -12.27 5.42 1.57
N LYS A 73 -12.76 6.07 2.63
CA LYS A 73 -12.98 5.42 3.92
C LYS A 73 -14.38 4.84 3.97
N LEU A 74 -14.46 3.53 4.14
CA LEU A 74 -15.71 2.78 4.21
C LEU A 74 -16.41 2.97 5.58
N PRO A 75 -17.72 2.70 5.68
CA PRO A 75 -18.49 2.88 6.93
C PRO A 75 -17.95 2.10 8.13
N ASN A 76 -17.27 0.97 7.90
CA ASN A 76 -16.62 0.17 8.94
C ASN A 76 -15.22 0.70 9.36
N GLY A 77 -14.85 1.90 8.91
CA GLY A 77 -13.56 2.53 9.22
C GLY A 77 -12.38 2.01 8.40
N GLN A 78 -12.58 1.00 7.55
CA GLN A 78 -11.57 0.46 6.66
C GLN A 78 -11.37 1.35 5.42
N TRP A 79 -10.28 1.16 4.70
CA TRP A 79 -10.01 1.89 3.47
C TRP A 79 -10.25 1.04 2.23
N GLN A 80 -10.69 1.71 1.17
CA GLN A 80 -10.68 1.19 -0.19
C GLN A 80 -10.03 2.23 -1.10
N VAL A 81 -9.15 1.77 -1.99
CA VAL A 81 -8.45 2.62 -2.95
C VAL A 81 -8.80 2.23 -4.38
N PHE A 82 -8.70 3.22 -5.25
CA PHE A 82 -8.88 3.08 -6.69
C PHE A 82 -7.73 3.77 -7.39
N VAL A 83 -7.18 3.13 -8.42
CA VAL A 83 -6.01 3.64 -9.17
C VAL A 83 -6.10 3.26 -10.64
N ILE A 84 -5.38 3.98 -11.50
CA ILE A 84 -5.16 3.55 -12.89
C ILE A 84 -3.82 2.81 -12.95
N GLY A 85 -3.89 1.52 -13.25
CA GLY A 85 -2.71 0.67 -13.42
C GLY A 85 -1.90 1.02 -14.67
N THR A 86 -0.72 0.40 -14.80
CA THR A 86 0.20 0.63 -15.93
C THR A 86 -0.43 0.34 -17.30
N ASN A 87 -1.40 -0.58 -17.36
CA ASN A 87 -2.17 -0.96 -18.54
C ASN A 87 -3.41 -0.08 -18.80
N ARG A 88 -3.55 1.06 -18.11
CA ARG A 88 -4.68 2.01 -18.25
C ARG A 88 -6.06 1.46 -17.87
N GLN A 89 -6.10 0.36 -17.12
CA GLN A 89 -7.32 -0.15 -16.49
C GLN A 89 -7.46 0.42 -15.07
N ALA A 90 -8.69 0.55 -14.61
CA ALA A 90 -8.98 0.88 -13.22
C ALA A 90 -8.82 -0.37 -12.34
N TYR A 91 -8.18 -0.19 -11.19
CA TYR A 91 -8.02 -1.23 -10.18
C TYR A 91 -8.54 -0.76 -8.84
N SER A 92 -9.05 -1.71 -8.05
CA SER A 92 -9.40 -1.50 -6.66
C SER A 92 -8.61 -2.44 -5.74
N LYS A 93 -8.34 -1.96 -4.54
CA LYS A 93 -7.80 -2.75 -3.43
C LYS A 93 -8.42 -2.24 -2.14
N TRP A 94 -8.69 -3.12 -1.19
CA TRP A 94 -9.35 -2.76 0.06
C TRP A 94 -8.63 -3.38 1.27
N GLY A 95 -8.72 -2.69 2.40
CA GLY A 95 -8.16 -3.12 3.68
C GLY A 95 -9.22 -3.75 4.57
N SER A 96 -8.81 -4.71 5.39
CA SER A 96 -9.56 -5.27 6.50
C SER A 96 -8.71 -5.21 7.77
N GLY A 97 -9.32 -5.45 8.93
CA GLY A 97 -8.57 -5.66 10.17
C GLY A 97 -7.63 -6.89 10.13
N SER A 98 -7.72 -7.74 9.11
CA SER A 98 -6.88 -8.92 8.90
C SER A 98 -5.83 -8.76 7.79
N GLY A 99 -5.84 -7.66 7.03
CA GLY A 99 -4.83 -7.40 6.01
C GLY A 99 -5.35 -6.54 4.86
N THR A 100 -4.81 -6.76 3.66
CA THR A 100 -5.27 -6.08 2.45
C THR A 100 -5.60 -7.10 1.37
N SER A 101 -6.60 -6.82 0.54
CA SER A 101 -6.96 -7.67 -0.58
C SER A 101 -5.88 -7.70 -1.67
N ALA A 102 -5.98 -8.62 -2.62
CA ALA A 102 -5.29 -8.45 -3.90
C ALA A 102 -5.82 -7.22 -4.67
N TRP A 103 -5.05 -6.74 -5.65
CA TRP A 103 -5.55 -5.76 -6.62
C TRP A 103 -6.56 -6.44 -7.55
N THR A 104 -7.75 -5.89 -7.66
CA THR A 104 -8.82 -6.38 -8.53
C THR A 104 -9.05 -5.39 -9.66
N SER A 105 -9.02 -5.87 -10.90
CA SER A 105 -9.35 -5.04 -12.06
C SER A 105 -10.86 -4.76 -12.08
N LEU A 106 -11.21 -3.49 -12.22
CA LEU A 106 -12.57 -3.04 -12.55
C LEU A 106 -12.73 -2.89 -14.07
N GLY A 107 -11.70 -3.21 -14.85
CA GLY A 107 -11.65 -2.98 -16.29
C GLY A 107 -11.66 -1.48 -16.62
N GLY A 108 -12.41 -1.13 -17.66
CA GLY A 108 -12.46 0.25 -18.17
C GLY A 108 -11.19 0.63 -18.94
N GLN A 109 -11.28 1.73 -19.69
CA GLN A 109 -10.16 2.33 -20.40
C GLN A 109 -10.02 3.78 -19.94
N CYS A 110 -9.35 3.96 -18.80
CA CYS A 110 -9.08 5.26 -18.21
C CYS A 110 -7.81 5.83 -18.81
N THR A 111 -7.97 6.63 -19.87
CA THR A 111 -6.83 6.97 -20.75
C THR A 111 -6.27 8.36 -20.54
N GLN A 112 -6.84 9.14 -19.62
CA GLN A 112 -6.26 10.38 -19.14
C GLN A 112 -5.73 10.24 -17.70
N PRO A 113 -4.78 9.35 -17.38
CA PRO A 113 -4.19 9.26 -16.04
C PRO A 113 -3.44 10.57 -15.67
N GLY A 114 -3.38 10.91 -14.39
CA GLY A 114 -2.61 12.09 -13.94
C GLY A 114 -3.41 13.33 -13.56
N ASN A 115 -4.71 13.36 -13.82
CA ASN A 115 -5.53 14.56 -13.69
C ASN A 115 -6.84 14.27 -12.96
N HIS A 116 -6.75 13.73 -11.74
CA HIS A 116 -7.92 13.30 -10.97
C HIS A 116 -8.79 12.35 -11.81
N SER A 117 -8.09 11.44 -12.47
CA SER A 117 -8.64 10.61 -13.54
C SER A 117 -9.67 9.62 -13.01
N ILE A 118 -9.54 9.27 -11.73
CA ILE A 118 -10.55 8.56 -10.94
C ILE A 118 -10.91 9.46 -9.77
N ASP A 119 -12.20 9.81 -9.66
CA ASP A 119 -12.76 10.59 -8.56
C ASP A 119 -14.01 9.94 -8.00
N MET A 120 -14.44 10.40 -6.83
CA MET A 120 -15.70 10.00 -6.24
C MET A 120 -16.87 10.76 -6.89
N ALA A 121 -17.85 10.05 -7.44
CA ALA A 121 -19.04 10.63 -8.06
C ALA A 121 -20.18 10.90 -7.08
N TRP A 122 -20.42 9.97 -6.15
CA TRP A 122 -21.39 10.08 -5.08
C TRP A 122 -21.14 8.99 -4.03
N VAL A 123 -21.59 9.23 -2.79
CA VAL A 123 -21.48 8.28 -1.68
C VAL A 123 -22.80 8.26 -0.91
N ASN A 124 -23.32 7.07 -0.66
CA ASN A 124 -24.44 6.79 0.23
C ASN A 124 -24.16 5.51 1.03
N GLY A 125 -23.42 5.68 2.12
CA GLY A 125 -22.99 4.56 2.98
C GLY A 125 -22.15 3.54 2.20
N TRP A 126 -22.67 2.33 2.06
CA TRP A 126 -21.99 1.25 1.34
C TRP A 126 -22.15 1.28 -0.18
N ASN A 127 -23.07 2.11 -0.67
CA ASN A 127 -23.27 2.34 -2.09
C ASN A 127 -22.54 3.63 -2.47
N PHE A 128 -21.72 3.58 -3.50
CA PHE A 128 -21.02 4.76 -4.00
C PHE A 128 -20.61 4.52 -5.45
N ALA A 129 -20.29 5.58 -6.16
CA ALA A 129 -19.77 5.48 -7.51
C ALA A 129 -18.45 6.21 -7.65
N ILE A 130 -17.57 5.65 -8.48
CA ILE A 130 -16.36 6.30 -8.92
C ILE A 130 -16.50 6.72 -10.38
N THR A 131 -15.71 7.70 -10.78
CA THR A 131 -15.62 8.15 -12.17
C THR A 131 -14.33 7.70 -12.81
N CYS A 132 -14.31 7.70 -14.14
CA CYS A 132 -13.12 7.52 -14.95
C CYS A 132 -13.22 8.33 -16.25
N LYS A 133 -12.16 9.01 -16.66
CA LYS A 133 -12.11 9.68 -17.98
C LYS A 133 -11.67 8.73 -19.10
N GLY A 134 -12.55 8.50 -20.06
CA GLY A 134 -12.32 7.64 -21.22
C GLY A 134 -11.55 8.30 -22.36
N THR A 135 -11.19 7.51 -23.39
CA THR A 135 -10.45 7.97 -24.59
C THR A 135 -11.18 9.01 -25.41
N ASN A 136 -12.51 9.00 -25.35
CA ASN A 136 -13.39 9.94 -26.02
C ASN A 136 -13.59 11.24 -25.22
N GLY A 137 -12.84 11.45 -24.14
CA GLY A 137 -12.97 12.60 -23.24
C GLY A 137 -14.24 12.58 -22.38
N LYS A 138 -15.05 11.51 -22.47
CA LYS A 138 -16.27 11.37 -21.66
C LYS A 138 -15.95 10.77 -20.30
N THR A 139 -16.77 11.13 -19.32
CA THR A 139 -16.68 10.57 -17.98
C THR A 139 -17.59 9.35 -17.88
N TYR A 140 -17.01 8.24 -17.47
CA TYR A 140 -17.70 6.99 -17.18
C TYR A 140 -17.85 6.82 -15.67
N TYR A 141 -18.88 6.09 -15.25
CA TYR A 141 -19.21 5.79 -13.87
C TYR A 141 -19.18 4.29 -13.65
N ASP A 142 -18.68 3.88 -12.49
CA ASP A 142 -18.78 2.50 -12.01
C ASP A 142 -19.28 2.54 -10.56
N GLU A 143 -20.37 1.83 -10.30
CA GLU A 143 -21.11 1.89 -9.05
C GLU A 143 -20.93 0.63 -8.25
N ARG A 144 -20.54 0.77 -6.99
CA ARG A 144 -20.48 -0.32 -6.04
C ARG A 144 -21.84 -0.48 -5.39
N PHE A 145 -22.43 -1.65 -5.53
CA PHE A 145 -23.64 -2.05 -4.80
C PHE A 145 -23.30 -2.96 -3.63
N ASN A 146 -23.97 -2.74 -2.51
CA ASN A 146 -23.88 -3.61 -1.34
C ASN A 146 -25.22 -4.32 -1.12
N GLY A 147 -25.53 -5.32 -1.96
CA GLY A 147 -26.62 -6.30 -1.80
C GLY A 147 -27.95 -5.81 -1.23
N GLY A 148 -28.99 -5.71 -2.07
CA GLY A 148 -30.39 -5.38 -1.73
C GLY A 148 -31.14 -4.72 -2.91
N ASN A 149 -32.43 -5.03 -3.10
CA ASN A 149 -33.41 -4.63 -4.16
C ASN A 149 -32.97 -4.55 -5.63
N THR A 150 -31.69 -4.75 -5.94
CA THR A 150 -31.07 -4.62 -7.28
C THR A 150 -30.37 -5.91 -7.72
N GLY A 151 -30.53 -7.00 -6.98
CA GLY A 151 -30.14 -8.36 -7.40
C GLY A 151 -28.64 -8.68 -7.45
N GLY A 152 -27.74 -7.76 -7.08
CA GLY A 152 -26.29 -8.00 -7.06
C GLY A 152 -25.74 -8.53 -5.73
N ALA A 153 -24.71 -9.37 -5.78
CA ALA A 153 -23.95 -9.80 -4.59
C ALA A 153 -23.27 -8.58 -3.89
N PRO A 154 -23.04 -8.62 -2.57
CA PRO A 154 -22.33 -7.56 -1.86
C PRO A 154 -20.97 -7.26 -2.48
N GLY A 155 -20.72 -6.00 -2.85
CA GLY A 155 -19.46 -5.59 -3.48
C GLY A 155 -19.39 -5.80 -4.99
N HIS A 156 -20.53 -6.01 -5.66
CA HIS A 156 -20.63 -6.00 -7.12
C HIS A 156 -20.50 -4.58 -7.68
N TRP A 157 -19.86 -4.48 -8.85
CA TRP A 157 -19.64 -3.24 -9.61
C TRP A 157 -20.56 -3.20 -10.82
N SER A 158 -21.21 -2.06 -11.10
CA SER A 158 -22.12 -1.92 -12.24
C SER A 158 -21.44 -2.15 -13.59
N GLY A 159 -20.11 -2.01 -13.63
CA GLY A 159 -19.35 -1.82 -14.85
C GLY A 159 -19.43 -0.38 -15.34
N TRP A 160 -18.45 0.00 -16.16
CA TRP A 160 -18.29 1.37 -16.66
C TRP A 160 -19.40 1.77 -17.62
N ARG A 161 -20.14 2.83 -17.30
CA ARG A 161 -21.24 3.38 -18.12
C ARG A 161 -21.20 4.90 -18.21
N LEU A 162 -21.79 5.45 -19.28
CA LEU A 162 -21.75 6.88 -19.59
C LEU A 162 -22.75 7.74 -18.79
N ASN A 163 -23.88 7.17 -18.42
CA ASN A 163 -24.94 7.91 -17.74
C ASN A 163 -24.83 7.77 -16.23
N LYS A 164 -24.94 8.90 -15.53
CA LYS A 164 -25.30 8.95 -14.11
C LYS A 164 -26.82 9.00 -14.07
N TYR A 165 -27.46 7.85 -13.82
CA TYR A 165 -28.91 7.66 -13.71
C TYR A 165 -29.75 8.44 -14.73
#